data_AF-L9L9J9-F1
#
_entry.id   AF-L9L9J9-F1
#
_cell.length_a   1.000
_cell.length_b   1.000
_cell.length_c   1.000
_cell.angle_alpha   90.00
_cell.angle_beta   90.00
_cell.angle_gamma   90.00
#
_symmetry.space_group_name_H-M   'P 1'
#
loop_
_entity.id
_entity.type
_entity.pdbx_description
1 polymer ?
#
loop_
_entity_poly.entity_id
_entity_poly.type
_entity_poly.pdbx_seq_one_letter_code
_entity_poly.pdbx_strand_id
1 'polypeptide(L)'
;MSGGLLKALRSDSYMELSQFRNRHFRGDNEEQEKLLKESCMLYVGNLSFYTTEEQIYELLSKSGDIKKIIMDLDKMKKIACGFCFVEYYSRADAENAMRYINGTRLDDRIIHTDWDAGFKEGRQDGHGRCGGQV
;
A
#
# COMPACT_ATOMS: atom_id res chain seq x y z
N MET A 1 -24.71 4.49 32.56
CA MET A 1 -23.66 5.48 32.20
C MET A 1 -22.67 4.81 31.27
N SER A 2 -22.99 4.63 29.98
CA SER A 2 -21.99 4.19 29.01
C SER A 2 -21.10 5.40 28.71
N GLY A 3 -19.95 5.46 29.38
CA GLY A 3 -18.92 6.45 29.08
C GLY A 3 -18.43 6.23 27.65
N GLY A 4 -18.96 7.00 26.70
CA GLY A 4 -18.49 6.97 25.32
C GLY A 4 -17.03 7.42 25.23
N LEU A 5 -16.21 6.72 24.46
CA LEU A 5 -14.83 7.11 24.19
C LEU A 5 -14.77 8.52 23.57
N LEU A 6 -13.79 9.33 23.95
CA LEU A 6 -13.56 10.65 23.34
C LEU A 6 -13.20 10.52 21.87
N LYS A 7 -13.76 11.37 21.00
CA LYS A 7 -13.45 11.39 19.56
C LYS A 7 -11.94 11.54 19.28
N ALA A 8 -11.26 12.36 20.07
CA ALA A 8 -9.81 12.56 19.96
C ALA A 8 -9.02 11.26 20.17
N LEU A 9 -9.49 10.36 21.04
CA LEU A 9 -8.84 9.08 21.32
C LEU A 9 -9.17 7.99 20.28
N ARG A 10 -10.18 8.22 19.41
CA ARG A 10 -10.52 7.36 18.28
C ARG A 10 -9.95 7.85 16.95
N SER A 11 -9.35 9.03 16.93
CA SER A 11 -8.82 9.61 15.71
C SER A 11 -7.57 8.86 15.30
N ASP A 12 -7.58 8.26 14.11
CA ASP A 12 -6.41 7.65 13.51
C ASP A 12 -6.29 8.15 12.06
N SER A 13 -5.57 9.25 11.91
CA SER A 13 -5.42 9.93 10.62
C SER A 13 -4.62 9.13 9.60
N TYR A 14 -3.78 8.19 10.05
CA TYR A 14 -2.98 7.35 9.16
C TYR A 14 -3.82 6.23 8.51
N MET A 15 -5.02 5.97 9.04
CA MET A 15 -5.97 5.03 8.46
C MET A 15 -6.96 5.68 7.48
N GLU A 16 -7.02 7.01 7.40
CA GLU A 16 -7.93 7.66 6.46
C GLU A 16 -7.54 7.34 5.01
N LEU A 17 -8.54 7.09 4.17
CA LEU A 17 -8.31 6.83 2.76
C LEU A 17 -7.77 8.10 2.09
N SER A 18 -6.72 7.94 1.28
CA SER A 18 -6.25 9.04 0.45
C SER A 18 -7.30 9.46 -0.59
N GLN A 19 -7.04 10.55 -1.29
CA GLN A 19 -7.87 10.98 -2.43
C GLN A 19 -7.67 10.09 -3.67
N PHE A 20 -6.67 9.21 -3.68
CA PHE A 20 -6.37 8.37 -4.82
C PHE A 20 -7.47 7.33 -5.05
N ARG A 21 -7.90 7.20 -6.31
CA ARG A 21 -8.84 6.17 -6.76
C ARG A 21 -8.31 5.57 -8.04
N ASN A 22 -8.17 4.24 -8.06
CA ASN A 22 -7.78 3.52 -9.26
C ASN A 22 -8.90 3.64 -10.32
N ARG A 23 -8.66 4.45 -11.37
CA ARG A 23 -9.61 4.68 -12.48
C ARG A 23 -9.91 3.43 -13.31
N HIS A 24 -9.05 2.41 -13.25
CA HIS A 24 -9.24 1.14 -13.92
C HIS A 24 -9.97 0.11 -13.06
N PHE A 25 -10.43 0.50 -11.87
CA PHE A 25 -11.28 -0.34 -11.05
C PHE A 25 -12.60 -0.61 -11.78
N ARG A 26 -12.96 -1.88 -11.89
CA ARG A 26 -14.24 -2.33 -12.48
C ARG A 26 -15.29 -2.35 -11.37
N GLY A 27 -15.92 -1.20 -11.14
CA GLY A 27 -16.96 -0.97 -10.14
C GLY A 27 -17.18 0.52 -9.94
N ASP A 28 -18.09 0.90 -9.04
CA ASP A 28 -18.27 2.30 -8.68
C ASP A 28 -17.33 2.76 -7.55
N ASN A 29 -17.38 4.05 -7.22
CA ASN A 29 -16.53 4.64 -6.18
C ASN A 29 -16.88 4.13 -4.78
N GLU A 30 -18.14 3.80 -4.51
CA GLU A 30 -18.60 3.33 -3.20
C GLU A 30 -18.11 1.89 -2.95
N GLU A 31 -18.23 1.03 -3.96
CA GLU A 31 -17.66 -0.31 -3.99
C GLU A 31 -16.14 -0.28 -3.78
N GLN A 32 -15.44 0.62 -4.48
CA GLN A 32 -14.01 0.78 -4.31
C GLN A 32 -13.65 1.22 -2.89
N GLU A 33 -14.38 2.21 -2.34
CA GLU A 33 -14.14 2.70 -0.99
C GLU A 33 -14.36 1.62 0.06
N LYS A 34 -15.41 0.79 -0.11
CA LYS A 34 -15.65 -0.37 0.74
C LYS A 34 -14.49 -1.34 0.72
N LEU A 35 -13.99 -1.69 -0.48
CA LEU A 35 -12.83 -2.58 -0.60
C LEU A 35 -11.58 -2.01 0.06
N LEU A 36 -11.32 -0.70 -0.09
CA LEU A 36 -10.18 -0.04 0.54
C LEU A 36 -10.24 -0.08 2.07
N LYS A 37 -11.45 0.09 2.64
CA LYS A 37 -11.69 0.01 4.10
C LYS A 37 -11.47 -1.38 4.68
N GLU A 38 -11.69 -2.44 3.88
CA GLU A 38 -11.57 -3.84 4.31
C GLU A 38 -10.26 -4.51 3.85
N SER A 39 -9.46 -3.84 3.02
CA SER A 39 -8.27 -4.42 2.37
C SER A 39 -7.13 -4.76 3.32
N CYS A 40 -6.40 -5.83 3.05
CA CYS A 40 -5.10 -6.13 3.69
C CYS A 40 -3.92 -5.81 2.76
N MET A 41 -4.17 -5.13 1.64
CA MET A 41 -3.17 -4.81 0.62
C MET A 41 -2.84 -3.33 0.61
N LEU A 42 -1.55 -3.05 0.59
CA LEU A 42 -0.98 -1.72 0.47
C LEU A 42 -0.26 -1.56 -0.86
N TYR A 43 -0.47 -0.42 -1.51
CA TYR A 43 0.48 0.12 -2.47
C TYR A 43 1.66 0.72 -1.70
N VAL A 44 2.89 0.49 -2.18
CA VAL A 44 4.11 1.08 -1.62
C VAL A 44 4.86 1.77 -2.73
N GLY A 45 4.86 3.11 -2.72
CA GLY A 45 5.43 3.95 -3.77
C GLY A 45 6.72 4.66 -3.36
N ASN A 46 7.31 5.34 -4.35
CA ASN A 46 8.56 6.09 -4.24
C ASN A 46 9.80 5.25 -3.87
N LEU A 47 9.76 3.95 -4.19
CA LEU A 47 10.90 3.04 -4.01
C LEU A 47 12.04 3.41 -4.97
N SER A 48 13.26 3.03 -4.61
CA SER A 48 14.38 3.08 -5.56
C SER A 48 14.18 2.00 -6.63
N PHE A 49 14.64 2.25 -7.85
CA PHE A 49 14.66 1.21 -8.89
C PHE A 49 15.61 0.05 -8.55
N TYR A 50 16.46 0.23 -7.54
CA TYR A 50 17.37 -0.79 -7.02
C TYR A 50 16.85 -1.47 -5.75
N THR A 51 15.72 -1.01 -5.19
CA THR A 51 15.13 -1.64 -4.00
C THR A 51 14.68 -3.06 -4.35
N THR A 52 15.13 -4.04 -3.58
CA THR A 52 14.80 -5.45 -3.80
C THR A 52 13.56 -5.89 -3.02
N GLU A 53 12.96 -7.01 -3.43
CA GLU A 53 11.83 -7.62 -2.72
C GLU A 53 12.22 -8.00 -1.29
N GLU A 54 13.44 -8.47 -1.07
CA GLU A 54 13.95 -8.85 0.25
C GLU A 54 14.04 -7.65 1.21
N GLN A 55 14.49 -6.49 0.73
CA GLN A 55 14.56 -5.27 1.54
C GLN A 55 13.15 -4.78 1.93
N ILE A 56 12.20 -4.88 1.00
CA ILE A 56 10.78 -4.56 1.25
C ILE A 56 10.21 -5.52 2.29
N TYR A 57 10.48 -6.82 2.14
CA TYR A 57 10.06 -7.85 3.07
C TYR A 57 10.61 -7.59 4.47
N GLU A 58 11.90 -7.29 4.61
CA GLU A 58 12.54 -7.02 5.91
C GLU A 58 11.93 -5.81 6.62
N LEU A 59 11.70 -4.71 5.89
CA LEU A 59 11.10 -3.51 6.47
C LEU A 59 9.64 -3.73 6.85
N LEU A 60 8.81 -4.24 5.94
CA LEU A 60 7.37 -4.38 6.13
C LEU A 60 6.99 -5.53 7.06
N SER A 61 7.84 -6.54 7.24
CA SER A 61 7.62 -7.58 8.26
C SER A 61 7.66 -7.03 9.68
N LYS A 62 8.15 -5.80 9.90
CA LYS A 62 8.13 -5.16 11.23
C LYS A 62 6.71 -4.84 11.71
N SER A 63 5.73 -4.72 10.81
CA SER A 63 4.33 -4.47 11.15
C SER A 63 3.47 -5.74 11.24
N GLY A 64 3.95 -6.88 10.73
CA GLY A 64 3.28 -8.17 10.82
C GLY A 64 3.59 -9.10 9.66
N ASP A 65 2.88 -10.23 9.59
CA ASP A 65 3.18 -11.31 8.64
C ASP A 65 2.72 -10.97 7.23
N ILE A 66 3.68 -10.95 6.29
CA ILE A 66 3.44 -10.69 4.88
C ILE A 66 2.97 -11.98 4.19
N LYS A 67 1.82 -11.90 3.53
CA LYS A 67 1.26 -12.97 2.71
C LYS A 67 1.85 -12.98 1.30
N LYS A 68 2.03 -11.80 0.70
CA LYS A 68 2.53 -11.69 -0.68
C LYS A 68 3.14 -10.31 -0.94
N ILE A 69 4.25 -10.29 -1.68
CA ILE A 69 4.79 -9.06 -2.31
C ILE A 69 4.64 -9.19 -3.82
N ILE A 70 4.28 -8.09 -4.47
CA ILE A 70 4.16 -8.00 -5.93
C ILE A 70 4.94 -6.80 -6.39
N MET A 71 6.13 -7.06 -6.93
CA MET A 71 6.98 -6.03 -7.52
C MET A 71 6.40 -5.61 -8.88
N ASP A 72 6.28 -4.31 -9.12
CA ASP A 72 5.98 -3.80 -10.45
C ASP A 72 7.27 -3.78 -11.29
N LEU A 73 7.22 -4.41 -12.46
CA LEU A 73 8.37 -4.57 -13.33
C LEU A 73 8.09 -3.94 -14.69
N ASP A 74 9.06 -3.21 -15.23
CA ASP A 74 9.02 -2.73 -16.61
C ASP A 74 8.86 -3.94 -17.54
N LYS A 75 7.79 -3.96 -18.35
CA LYS A 75 7.46 -5.06 -19.25
C LYS A 75 8.61 -5.50 -20.16
N MET A 76 9.41 -4.55 -20.61
CA MET A 76 10.47 -4.77 -21.60
C MET A 76 11.79 -5.12 -20.94
N LYS A 77 12.16 -4.40 -19.87
CA LYS A 77 13.47 -4.52 -19.22
C LYS A 77 13.46 -5.42 -17.99
N LYS A 78 12.28 -5.74 -17.45
CA LYS A 78 12.08 -6.47 -16.19
C LYS A 78 12.82 -5.83 -15.01
N ILE A 79 12.87 -4.49 -14.98
CA ILE A 79 13.48 -3.69 -13.91
C ILE A 79 12.34 -3.10 -13.06
N ALA A 80 12.54 -2.98 -11.74
CA ALA A 80 11.55 -2.42 -10.83
C ALA A 80 11.14 -0.97 -11.19
N CYS A 81 9.84 -0.70 -11.21
CA CYS A 81 9.28 0.60 -11.61
C CYS A 81 9.13 1.61 -10.45
N GLY A 82 9.71 1.32 -9.28
CA GLY A 82 9.71 2.22 -8.13
C GLY A 82 8.45 2.14 -7.25
N PHE A 83 7.68 1.06 -7.36
CA PHE A 83 6.62 0.73 -6.42
C PHE A 83 6.37 -0.79 -6.36
N CYS A 84 5.63 -1.23 -5.35
CA CYS A 84 5.14 -2.60 -5.22
C CYS A 84 3.77 -2.64 -4.53
N PHE A 85 3.20 -3.84 -4.46
CA PHE A 85 2.06 -4.13 -3.59
C PHE A 85 2.48 -5.12 -2.51
N VAL A 86 2.00 -4.89 -1.28
CA VAL A 86 2.24 -5.80 -0.14
C VAL A 86 0.90 -6.18 0.47
N GLU A 87 0.64 -7.48 0.50
CA GLU A 87 -0.54 -8.08 1.13
C GLU A 87 -0.14 -8.69 2.46
N TYR A 88 -0.79 -8.28 3.54
CA TYR A 88 -0.67 -8.90 4.85
C TYR A 88 -1.71 -10.00 5.04
N TYR A 89 -1.46 -10.91 6.00
CA TYR A 89 -2.49 -11.87 6.42
C TYR A 89 -3.64 -11.22 7.20
N SER A 90 -3.37 -10.12 7.92
CA SER A 90 -4.37 -9.44 8.72
C SER A 90 -4.45 -7.94 8.40
N ARG A 91 -5.65 -7.37 8.57
CA ARG A 91 -5.89 -5.93 8.42
C ARG A 91 -5.11 -5.12 9.45
N ALA A 92 -5.01 -5.62 10.69
CA ALA A 92 -4.33 -4.92 11.78
C ALA A 92 -2.84 -4.71 11.48
N ASP A 93 -2.19 -5.69 10.84
CA ASP A 93 -0.79 -5.58 10.44
C ASP A 93 -0.59 -4.55 9.32
N ALA A 94 -1.49 -4.53 8.33
CA ALA A 94 -1.50 -3.51 7.29
C ALA A 94 -1.74 -2.10 7.87
N GLU A 95 -2.62 -1.96 8.86
CA GLU A 95 -2.83 -0.68 9.56
C GLU A 95 -1.57 -0.24 10.32
N ASN A 96 -0.86 -1.16 10.96
CA ASN A 96 0.41 -0.84 11.62
C ASN A 96 1.47 -0.38 10.62
N ALA A 97 1.52 -0.96 9.42
CA ALA A 97 2.40 -0.47 8.36
C ALA A 97 2.03 0.97 7.93
N MET A 98 0.73 1.25 7.76
CA MET A 98 0.23 2.60 7.45
C MET A 98 0.58 3.63 8.54
N ARG A 99 0.57 3.22 9.83
CA ARG A 99 0.90 4.10 10.97
C ARG A 99 2.39 4.36 11.13
N TYR A 100 3.21 3.32 11.01
CA TYR A 100 4.59 3.35 11.51
C TYR A 100 5.65 3.25 10.41
N ILE A 101 5.31 2.73 9.23
CA ILE A 101 6.24 2.55 8.11
C ILE A 101 5.99 3.59 7.01
N ASN A 102 4.75 4.03 6.82
CA ASN A 102 4.44 5.13 5.91
C ASN A 102 5.27 6.38 6.25
N GLY A 103 5.90 7.00 5.25
CA GLY A 103 6.73 8.18 5.45
C GLY A 103 8.11 7.91 6.06
N THR A 104 8.50 6.64 6.26
CA THR A 104 9.86 6.27 6.68
C THR A 104 10.79 6.09 5.48
N ARG A 105 12.07 5.77 5.74
CA ARG A 105 13.09 5.61 4.70
C ARG A 105 13.30 4.15 4.31
N LEU A 106 13.40 3.91 3.00
CA LEU A 106 13.97 2.70 2.40
C LEU A 106 14.90 3.13 1.26
N ASP A 107 16.14 2.64 1.28
CA ASP A 107 17.22 3.08 0.36
C ASP A 107 17.34 4.61 0.26
N ASP A 108 17.36 5.29 1.42
CA ASP A 108 17.42 6.76 1.56
C ASP A 108 16.27 7.55 0.93
N ARG A 109 15.19 6.87 0.51
CA ARG A 109 13.98 7.50 -0.04
C ARG A 109 12.83 7.41 0.95
N ILE A 110 12.06 8.48 1.07
CA ILE A 110 10.82 8.47 1.86
C ILE A 110 9.76 7.68 1.10
N ILE A 111 9.38 6.51 1.61
CA ILE A 111 8.35 5.68 0.98
C ILE A 111 6.95 6.17 1.36
N HIS A 112 6.00 5.97 0.46
CA HIS A 112 4.59 6.29 0.72
C HIS A 112 3.75 5.03 0.60
N THR A 113 2.89 4.79 1.58
CA THR A 113 1.94 3.68 1.54
C THR A 113 0.51 4.18 1.41
N ASP A 114 -0.29 3.48 0.63
CA ASP A 114 -1.72 3.76 0.48
C ASP A 114 -2.51 2.45 0.40
N TRP A 115 -3.79 2.50 0.75
CA TRP A 115 -4.68 1.35 0.64
C TRP A 115 -4.89 0.98 -0.83
N ASP A 116 -4.87 -0.31 -1.12
CA ASP A 116 -5.21 -0.82 -2.45
C ASP A 116 -6.41 -1.77 -2.37
N ALA A 117 -7.34 -1.66 -3.31
CA ALA A 117 -8.60 -2.43 -3.32
C ALA A 117 -8.41 -3.93 -3.62
N GLY A 118 -7.17 -4.41 -3.76
CA GLY A 118 -6.81 -5.80 -3.99
C GLY A 118 -6.20 -6.03 -5.38
N PHE A 119 -5.19 -6.88 -5.43
CA PHE A 119 -4.47 -7.17 -6.66
C PHE A 119 -5.31 -8.00 -7.64
N LYS A 120 -5.41 -7.49 -8.87
CA LYS A 120 -5.89 -8.23 -10.02
C LYS A 120 -4.72 -8.40 -10.98
N GLU A 121 -4.59 -9.60 -11.55
CA GLU A 121 -3.55 -9.90 -12.53
C GLU A 121 -3.60 -8.90 -13.71
N GLY A 122 -2.43 -8.47 -14.17
CA GLY A 122 -2.28 -7.44 -15.20
C GLY A 122 -2.25 -5.99 -14.69
N ARG A 123 -2.41 -5.74 -13.38
CA ARG A 123 -2.14 -4.40 -12.80
C ARG A 123 -0.65 -4.07 -12.69
N GLN A 124 0.22 -5.08 -12.64
CA GLN A 124 1.69 -4.99 -12.57
C GLN A 124 2.38 -4.44 -13.84
N ASP A 125 1.58 -3.92 -14.78
CA ASP A 125 1.90 -3.95 -16.20
C ASP A 125 1.40 -2.67 -16.93
N GLY A 126 0.85 -1.71 -16.19
CA GLY A 126 0.16 -0.54 -16.73
C GLY A 126 0.76 0.81 -16.35
N HIS A 127 1.80 0.83 -15.53
CA HIS A 127 2.39 2.05 -15.00
C HIS A 127 3.63 2.38 -15.85
N GLY A 128 3.66 3.57 -16.48
CA GLY A 128 4.79 3.98 -17.32
C GLY A 128 6.12 4.03 -16.54
N ARG A 129 7.19 4.54 -17.19
CA ARG A 129 8.55 4.62 -16.60
C ARG A 129 8.65 5.31 -15.23
N CYS A 130 7.63 6.06 -14.83
CA CYS A 130 7.52 6.69 -13.53
C CYS A 130 6.30 6.07 -12.83
N GLY A 131 6.53 5.05 -11.99
CA GLY A 131 5.51 4.29 -11.26
C GLY A 131 4.72 5.05 -10.19
N GLY A 132 4.38 6.31 -10.47
CA GLY A 132 3.44 7.07 -9.67
C GLY A 132 2.02 6.57 -9.89
N GLN A 133 1.26 6.49 -8.80
CA GLN A 133 -0.20 6.53 -8.87
C GLN A 133 -0.62 7.88 -9.49
N VAL A 134 -1.13 7.88 -10.72
CA VAL A 134 -1.76 9.04 -11.40
C VAL A 134 -3.28 8.87 -11.50
#